data_AF-A0A6J1Q2K5-F1
#
_entry.id   AF-A0A6J1Q2K5-F1
#
_cell.length_a   1.000
_cell.length_b   1.000
_cell.length_c   1.000
_cell.angle_alpha   90.00
_cell.angle_beta   90.00
_cell.angle_gamma   90.00
#
_symmetry.space_group_name_H-M   'P 1'
#
loop_
_entity.id
_entity.type
_entity.pdbx_description
1 polymer ?
#
loop_
_entity_poly.entity_id
_entity_poly.type
_entity_poly.pdbx_seq_one_letter_code
_entity_poly.pdbx_strand_id
1 'polypeptide(L)'
;MEEVPGKHDGTFIYVYDGHVYHSDKRCNGIYRCSSRRSLDCYGVLKRNQDETYTLKTSHNHPPNETTLQEVEMKQEMLRICRETIMKPKDIFDMVCRRNPVAAKNLTYRTMRSFLYREQVRHRPEIPQTIVRLEVALMNYQPAEHIYKGTVLSDNGYRAVLFTTDTLLNALATSTEIFMDGTFSVVPRVPSFAQLYTIHIRYMDTGIPVLFILCQKRTVDVYNAIWRRVKELRPDALQGVQSVMSDYERAAMTVARETFPEARITGCWFHFNQAVLRRWKALGLMVAPRKVLGFTMALPLAPVNAFEEGLRIIQEEADLISTEYPAVLQFTVY
;
A
#
# COMPACT_ATOMS: atom_id res chain seq x y z
N MET A 1 -3.41 32.26 -26.29
CA MET A 1 -2.40 31.26 -26.63
C MET A 1 -2.32 30.29 -25.46
N GLU A 2 -2.36 28.99 -25.71
CA GLU A 2 -2.26 27.99 -24.66
C GLU A 2 -0.79 27.59 -24.44
N GLU A 3 -0.37 27.47 -23.18
CA GLU A 3 0.98 27.09 -22.80
C GLU A 3 1.02 25.68 -22.21
N VAL A 4 1.90 24.85 -22.74
CA VAL A 4 2.00 23.43 -22.39
C VAL A 4 3.43 23.14 -21.97
N PRO A 5 3.68 22.42 -20.86
CA PRO A 5 5.04 22.06 -20.48
C PRO A 5 5.72 21.22 -21.58
N GLY A 6 6.94 21.60 -21.93
CA GLY A 6 7.76 20.97 -22.95
C GLY A 6 8.52 19.74 -22.45
N LYS A 7 9.32 19.15 -23.34
CA LYS A 7 10.09 17.90 -23.06
C LYS A 7 11.14 18.07 -21.97
N HIS A 8 11.69 19.28 -21.81
CA HIS A 8 12.69 19.60 -20.80
C HIS A 8 12.11 20.50 -19.71
N ASP A 9 12.67 20.42 -18.51
CA ASP A 9 12.20 21.24 -17.39
C ASP A 9 12.41 22.73 -17.70
N GLY A 10 11.42 23.55 -17.37
CA GLY A 10 11.40 24.98 -17.72
C GLY A 10 11.22 25.29 -19.21
N THR A 11 10.92 24.30 -20.06
CA THR A 11 10.55 24.55 -21.47
C THR A 11 9.04 24.47 -21.65
N PHE A 12 8.53 25.20 -22.64
CA PHE A 12 7.11 25.25 -22.97
C PHE A 12 6.89 25.12 -24.48
N ILE A 13 5.75 24.54 -24.82
CA ILE A 13 5.17 24.44 -26.15
C ILE A 13 3.94 25.34 -26.15
N TYR A 14 3.73 26.08 -27.23
CA TYR A 14 2.68 27.07 -27.31
C TYR A 14 1.71 26.71 -28.43
N VAL A 15 0.41 26.71 -28.14
CA VAL A 15 -0.62 26.40 -29.12
C VAL A 15 -1.44 27.65 -29.41
N TYR A 16 -1.55 27.98 -30.71
CA TYR A 16 -2.34 29.12 -31.19
C TYR A 16 -2.91 28.81 -32.58
N ASP A 17 -4.22 28.96 -32.73
CA ASP A 17 -4.94 28.76 -34.00
C ASP A 17 -4.61 27.41 -34.68
N GLY A 18 -4.65 26.33 -33.90
CA GLY A 18 -4.35 24.96 -34.36
C GLY A 18 -2.90 24.67 -34.72
N HIS A 19 -1.98 25.62 -34.49
CA HIS A 19 -0.55 25.47 -34.76
C HIS A 19 0.26 25.45 -33.47
N VAL A 20 1.38 24.72 -33.51
CA VAL A 20 2.27 24.54 -32.37
C VAL A 20 3.56 25.33 -32.58
N TYR A 21 3.98 26.10 -31.58
CA TYR A 21 5.12 27.00 -31.63
C TYR A 21 6.12 26.77 -30.48
N HIS A 22 7.35 27.20 -30.69
CA HIS A 22 8.39 27.32 -29.66
C HIS A 22 8.82 28.79 -29.51
N SER A 23 9.07 29.23 -28.28
CA SER A 23 9.57 30.59 -28.03
C SER A 23 10.99 30.76 -28.56
N ASP A 24 11.26 31.91 -29.18
CA ASP A 24 12.61 32.29 -29.56
C ASP A 24 13.35 32.91 -28.37
N LYS A 25 14.33 32.19 -27.84
CA LYS A 25 15.16 32.69 -26.73
C LYS A 25 15.95 33.96 -27.08
N ARG A 26 16.17 34.25 -28.37
CA ARG A 26 16.91 35.44 -28.82
C ARG A 26 16.04 36.70 -28.88
N CYS A 27 14.72 36.54 -28.93
CA CYS A 27 13.79 37.65 -29.13
C CYS A 27 12.56 37.45 -28.26
N ASN A 28 12.45 38.25 -27.19
CA ASN A 28 11.31 38.16 -26.29
C ASN A 28 9.99 38.42 -27.04
N GLY A 29 8.97 37.59 -26.77
CA GLY A 29 7.65 37.68 -27.40
C GLY A 29 7.57 37.18 -28.86
N ILE A 30 8.61 36.53 -29.38
CA ILE A 30 8.55 35.87 -30.71
C ILE A 30 8.43 34.36 -30.54
N TYR A 31 7.48 33.75 -31.25
CA TYR A 31 7.23 32.31 -31.27
C TYR A 31 7.28 31.81 -32.71
N ARG A 32 8.01 30.71 -32.93
CA ARG A 32 8.22 30.14 -34.27
C ARG A 32 7.56 28.78 -34.39
N CYS A 33 7.01 28.49 -35.57
CA CYS A 33 6.37 27.21 -35.86
C CYS A 33 7.31 26.04 -35.52
N SER A 34 6.77 25.06 -34.81
CA SER A 34 7.48 23.83 -34.44
C SER A 34 7.85 22.97 -35.65
N SER A 35 7.07 23.05 -36.73
CA SER A 35 7.31 22.35 -38.00
C SER A 35 8.34 23.04 -38.91
N ARG A 36 9.08 24.04 -38.41
CA ARG A 36 10.06 24.80 -39.22
C ARG A 36 11.13 23.95 -39.90
N ARG A 37 11.53 22.83 -39.27
CA ARG A 37 12.56 21.94 -39.81
C ARG A 37 12.00 20.74 -40.57
N SER A 38 10.76 20.35 -40.28
CA SER A 38 10.13 19.17 -40.88
C SER A 38 9.36 19.50 -42.14
N LEU A 39 8.78 20.71 -42.22
CA LEU A 39 7.94 21.19 -43.33
C LEU A 39 8.43 22.52 -43.91
N ASP A 40 9.65 22.95 -43.57
CA ASP A 40 10.21 24.26 -43.93
C ASP A 40 9.25 25.44 -43.66
N CYS A 41 8.48 25.32 -42.56
CA CYS A 41 7.49 26.31 -42.18
C CYS A 41 8.12 27.47 -41.40
N TYR A 42 8.14 28.66 -41.99
CA TYR A 42 8.64 29.87 -41.34
C TYR A 42 7.55 30.70 -40.64
N GLY A 43 6.43 30.07 -40.27
CA GLY A 43 5.36 30.75 -39.51
C GLY A 43 5.88 31.37 -38.22
N VAL A 44 5.56 32.65 -37.99
CA VAL A 44 6.00 33.42 -36.82
C VAL A 44 4.82 34.13 -36.18
N LEU A 45 4.64 33.90 -34.89
CA LEU A 45 3.69 34.60 -34.04
C LEU A 45 4.43 35.61 -33.17
N LYS A 46 3.91 36.83 -33.05
CA LYS A 46 4.46 37.89 -32.21
C LYS A 46 3.45 38.26 -31.13
N ARG A 47 3.90 38.34 -29.87
CA ARG A 47 3.14 38.91 -28.76
C ARG A 47 3.21 40.44 -28.82
N ASN A 48 2.06 41.07 -28.75
CA ASN A 48 1.89 42.52 -28.72
C ASN A 48 1.94 43.06 -27.28
N GLN A 49 1.99 44.39 -27.13
CA GLN A 49 2.06 45.05 -25.82
C GLN A 49 0.79 44.87 -24.99
N ASP A 50 -0.35 44.67 -25.65
CA ASP A 50 -1.67 44.38 -25.06
C ASP A 50 -1.87 42.87 -24.79
N GLU A 51 -0.80 42.08 -24.85
CA GLU A 51 -0.80 40.62 -24.68
C GLU A 51 -1.58 39.83 -25.74
N THR A 52 -2.04 40.50 -26.82
CA THR A 52 -2.59 39.82 -27.98
C THR A 52 -1.47 39.22 -28.85
N TYR A 53 -1.84 38.35 -29.79
CA TYR A 53 -0.89 37.67 -30.65
C TYR A 53 -1.23 37.93 -32.12
N THR A 54 -0.24 38.42 -32.88
CA THR A 54 -0.38 38.62 -34.34
C THR A 54 0.50 37.66 -35.10
N LEU A 55 -0.07 37.03 -36.13
CA LEU A 55 0.69 36.22 -37.07
C LEU A 55 1.50 37.13 -38.00
N LYS A 56 2.81 37.18 -37.80
CA LYS A 56 3.75 37.99 -38.60
C LYS A 56 4.07 37.31 -39.93
N THR A 57 4.10 35.99 -39.94
CA THR A 57 4.39 35.18 -41.14
C THR A 57 3.43 34.01 -41.14
N SER A 58 2.75 33.80 -42.27
CA SER A 58 1.78 32.72 -42.45
C SER A 58 2.44 31.35 -42.48
N HIS A 59 1.68 30.31 -42.15
CA HIS A 59 2.10 28.92 -42.29
C HIS A 59 1.96 28.46 -43.74
N ASN A 60 2.75 27.46 -44.13
CA ASN A 60 2.67 26.78 -45.42
C ASN A 60 2.02 25.39 -45.32
N HIS A 61 1.42 25.08 -44.16
CA HIS A 61 0.75 23.81 -43.90
C HIS A 61 -0.52 24.06 -43.09
N PRO A 62 -1.51 23.15 -43.16
CA PRO A 62 -2.70 23.23 -42.30
C PRO A 62 -2.35 22.89 -40.83
N PRO A 63 -3.25 23.22 -39.89
CA PRO A 63 -3.19 22.71 -38.52
C PRO A 63 -3.01 21.19 -38.46
N ASN A 64 -2.15 20.72 -37.55
CA ASN A 64 -1.94 19.28 -37.36
C ASN A 64 -2.78 18.79 -36.18
N GLU A 65 -4.00 18.32 -36.48
CA GLU A 65 -4.96 17.83 -35.48
C GLU A 65 -4.39 16.72 -34.59
N THR A 66 -3.57 15.83 -35.15
CA THR A 66 -2.93 14.76 -34.37
C THR A 66 -1.96 15.32 -33.33
N THR A 67 -1.19 16.34 -33.69
CA THR A 67 -0.26 16.99 -32.75
C THR A 67 -1.01 17.76 -31.66
N LEU A 68 -2.15 18.37 -31.99
CA LEU A 68 -3.02 19.02 -31.01
C LEU A 68 -3.61 18.00 -30.03
N GLN A 69 -4.14 16.88 -30.53
CA GLN A 69 -4.64 15.80 -29.68
C GLN A 69 -3.54 15.22 -28.78
N GLU A 70 -2.30 15.07 -29.27
CA GLU A 70 -1.17 14.65 -28.43
C GLU A 70 -0.88 15.64 -27.29
N VAL A 71 -1.07 16.94 -27.53
CA VAL A 71 -0.92 17.99 -26.52
C VAL A 71 -2.04 17.90 -25.48
N GLU A 72 -3.29 17.80 -25.92
CA GLU A 72 -4.46 17.66 -25.06
C GLU A 72 -4.35 16.40 -24.18
N MET A 73 -3.95 15.26 -24.78
CA MET A 73 -3.69 14.02 -24.05
C MET A 73 -2.65 14.22 -22.95
N LYS A 74 -1.56 14.96 -23.21
CA LYS A 74 -0.53 15.22 -22.19
C LYS A 74 -1.08 16.06 -21.04
N GLN A 75 -1.88 17.08 -21.34
CA GLN A 75 -2.51 17.91 -20.32
C GLN A 75 -3.53 17.12 -19.50
N GLU A 76 -4.33 16.26 -20.14
CA GLU A 76 -5.26 15.37 -19.45
C GLU A 76 -4.50 14.44 -18.49
N MET A 77 -3.43 13.79 -18.97
CA MET A 77 -2.59 12.93 -18.12
C MET A 77 -2.01 13.70 -16.92
N LEU A 78 -1.53 14.93 -17.14
CA LEU A 78 -1.01 15.77 -16.06
C LEU A 78 -2.08 16.19 -15.06
N ARG A 79 -3.28 16.54 -15.53
CA ARG A 79 -4.42 16.85 -14.66
C ARG A 79 -4.73 15.65 -13.76
N ILE A 80 -4.81 14.45 -14.34
CA ILE A 80 -5.06 13.21 -13.58
C ILE A 80 -3.93 12.94 -12.58
N CYS A 81 -2.67 13.26 -12.91
CA CYS A 81 -1.55 13.15 -11.97
C CYS A 81 -1.69 14.05 -10.74
N ARG A 82 -2.36 15.21 -10.86
CA ARG A 82 -2.59 16.15 -9.77
C ARG A 82 -3.77 15.75 -8.90
N GLU A 83 -4.80 15.19 -9.52
CA GLU A 83 -6.09 14.93 -8.88
C GLU A 83 -6.22 13.51 -8.33
N THR A 84 -5.34 12.58 -8.72
CA THR A 84 -5.48 11.15 -8.38
C THR A 84 -4.17 10.51 -7.92
N ILE A 85 -4.30 9.36 -7.24
CA ILE A 85 -3.18 8.49 -6.84
C ILE A 85 -2.87 7.38 -7.84
N MET A 86 -3.46 7.41 -9.04
CA MET A 86 -3.26 6.39 -10.08
C MET A 86 -1.79 6.24 -10.46
N LYS A 87 -1.37 5.04 -10.88
CA LYS A 87 0.01 4.85 -11.34
C LYS A 87 0.18 5.52 -12.71
N PRO A 88 1.36 6.11 -13.02
CA PRO A 88 1.60 6.76 -14.31
C PRO A 88 1.27 5.90 -15.53
N LYS A 89 1.48 4.58 -15.46
CA LYS A 89 1.14 3.66 -16.55
C LYS A 89 -0.37 3.54 -16.75
N ASP A 90 -1.13 3.46 -15.67
CA ASP A 90 -2.59 3.37 -15.73
C ASP A 90 -3.20 4.65 -16.28
N ILE A 91 -2.66 5.81 -15.89
CA ILE A 91 -3.03 7.12 -16.44
C ILE A 91 -2.76 7.15 -17.95
N PHE A 92 -1.55 6.77 -18.36
CA PHE A 92 -1.16 6.73 -19.76
C PHE A 92 -2.09 5.82 -20.58
N ASP A 93 -2.31 4.58 -20.13
CA ASP A 93 -3.16 3.61 -20.84
C ASP A 93 -4.60 4.08 -20.95
N MET A 94 -5.15 4.65 -19.87
CA MET A 94 -6.51 5.17 -19.86
C MET A 94 -6.70 6.29 -20.90
N VAL A 95 -5.79 7.28 -20.92
CA VAL A 95 -5.88 8.42 -21.86
C VAL A 95 -5.62 7.96 -23.30
N CYS A 96 -4.67 7.04 -23.52
CA CYS A 96 -4.40 6.48 -24.85
C CYS A 96 -5.58 5.66 -25.39
N ARG A 97 -6.30 4.91 -24.55
CA ARG A 97 -7.51 4.18 -24.96
C ARG A 97 -8.63 5.11 -25.42
N ARG A 98 -8.77 6.29 -24.81
CA ARG A 98 -9.76 7.30 -25.20
C ARG A 98 -9.39 8.00 -26.52
N ASN A 99 -8.11 8.02 -26.88
CA ASN A 99 -7.58 8.77 -28.02
C ASN A 99 -6.69 7.90 -28.94
N PRO A 100 -7.24 6.85 -29.58
CA PRO A 100 -6.46 5.79 -30.23
C PRO A 100 -5.66 6.25 -31.46
N VAL A 101 -6.10 7.33 -32.13
CA VAL A 101 -5.42 7.86 -33.34
C VAL A 101 -4.12 8.55 -32.95
N ALA A 102 -4.19 9.55 -32.06
CA ALA A 102 -3.02 10.28 -31.55
C ALA A 102 -2.11 9.43 -30.66
N ALA A 103 -2.67 8.44 -29.96
CA ALA A 103 -1.90 7.53 -29.11
C ALA A 103 -0.78 6.78 -29.85
N LYS A 104 -0.90 6.56 -31.17
CA LYS A 104 0.13 5.88 -31.98
C LYS A 104 1.49 6.58 -31.95
N ASN A 105 1.50 7.90 -31.74
CA ASN A 105 2.70 8.71 -31.71
C ASN A 105 3.28 8.90 -30.30
N LEU A 106 2.60 8.37 -29.27
CA LEU A 106 2.99 8.49 -27.87
C LEU A 106 3.46 7.15 -27.33
N THR A 107 4.55 7.18 -26.55
CA THR A 107 5.02 5.98 -25.83
C THR A 107 5.04 6.24 -24.34
N TYR A 108 4.78 5.20 -23.54
CA TYR A 108 4.90 5.34 -22.09
C TYR A 108 6.33 5.71 -21.68
N ARG A 109 7.34 5.22 -22.40
CA ARG A 109 8.75 5.54 -22.12
C ARG A 109 9.02 7.06 -22.18
N THR A 110 8.42 7.77 -23.13
CA THR A 110 8.57 9.23 -23.26
C THR A 110 7.78 10.00 -22.19
N MET A 111 6.67 9.45 -21.71
CA MET A 111 5.79 10.11 -20.72
C MET A 111 6.15 9.80 -19.27
N ARG A 112 6.77 8.65 -18.98
CA ARG A 112 6.98 8.13 -17.61
C ARG A 112 7.59 9.14 -16.66
N SER A 113 8.73 9.73 -17.02
CA SER A 113 9.45 10.67 -16.15
C SER A 113 8.67 11.97 -15.94
N PHE A 114 7.91 12.39 -16.94
CA PHE A 114 7.10 13.60 -16.90
C PHE A 114 5.92 13.44 -15.94
N LEU A 115 5.15 12.36 -16.12
CA LEU A 115 4.04 12.02 -15.23
C LEU A 115 4.51 11.79 -13.79
N TYR A 116 5.62 11.07 -13.61
CA TYR A 116 6.19 10.84 -12.29
C TYR A 116 6.61 12.13 -11.58
N ARG A 117 7.31 13.04 -12.27
CA ARG A 117 7.72 14.33 -11.69
C ARG A 117 6.52 15.17 -11.30
N GLU A 118 5.49 15.22 -12.14
CA GLU A 118 4.28 15.96 -11.81
C GLU A 118 3.63 15.37 -10.55
N GLN A 119 3.49 14.05 -10.45
CA GLN A 119 2.96 13.41 -9.24
C GLN A 119 3.78 13.73 -8.00
N VAL A 120 5.11 13.70 -8.08
CA VAL A 120 5.98 14.00 -6.93
C VAL A 120 5.83 15.45 -6.48
N ARG A 121 5.66 16.41 -7.41
CA ARG A 121 5.47 17.84 -7.08
C ARG A 121 4.20 18.11 -6.25
N HIS A 122 3.16 17.32 -6.44
CA HIS A 122 1.87 17.48 -5.75
C HIS A 122 1.68 16.50 -4.58
N ARG A 123 2.63 15.59 -4.35
CA ARG A 123 2.59 14.67 -3.22
C ARG A 123 3.29 15.29 -2.01
N PRO A 124 2.78 15.05 -0.79
CA PRO A 124 3.50 15.42 0.42
C PRO A 124 4.90 14.78 0.44
N GLU A 125 5.85 15.48 1.05
CA GLU A 125 7.16 14.89 1.32
C GLU A 125 7.02 13.63 2.17
N ILE A 126 7.89 12.65 1.92
CA ILE A 126 7.91 11.42 2.73
C ILE A 126 8.40 11.79 4.14
N PRO A 127 7.59 11.57 5.18
CA PRO A 127 7.98 11.90 6.54
C PRO A 127 9.14 11.00 6.98
N GLN A 128 10.22 11.60 7.50
CA GLN A 128 11.43 10.86 7.89
C GLN A 128 11.34 10.23 9.28
N THR A 129 10.43 10.71 10.13
CA THR A 129 10.23 10.22 11.50
C THR A 129 8.74 9.99 11.75
N ILE A 130 8.41 9.13 12.72
CA ILE A 130 7.01 8.88 13.11
C ILE A 130 6.34 10.16 13.61
N VAL A 131 7.08 11.05 14.28
CA VAL A 131 6.57 12.36 14.72
C VAL A 131 6.21 13.25 13.52
N ARG A 132 7.05 13.28 12.48
CA ARG A 132 6.72 14.02 11.25
C ARG A 132 5.54 13.40 10.51
N LEU A 133 5.41 12.07 10.54
CA LEU A 133 4.26 11.37 9.98
C LEU A 133 2.98 11.73 10.72
N GLU A 134 3.01 11.76 12.06
CA GLU A 134 1.89 12.21 12.90
C GLU A 134 1.44 13.63 12.53
N VAL A 135 2.36 14.59 12.47
CA VAL A 135 2.04 15.97 12.06
C VAL A 135 1.49 16.02 10.63
N ALA A 136 2.03 15.23 9.71
CA ALA A 136 1.51 15.16 8.34
C ALA A 136 0.08 14.61 8.31
N LEU A 137 -0.20 13.53 9.06
CA LEU A 137 -1.52 12.90 9.12
C LEU A 137 -2.58 13.82 9.74
N MET A 138 -2.23 14.56 10.79
CA MET A 138 -3.14 15.54 11.41
C MET A 138 -3.61 16.63 10.43
N ASN A 139 -2.81 16.96 9.43
CA ASN A 139 -3.12 17.99 8.44
C ASN A 139 -3.55 17.40 7.07
N TYR A 140 -3.67 16.08 6.96
CA TYR A 140 -3.99 15.40 5.70
C TYR A 140 -5.47 15.02 5.65
N GLN A 141 -6.26 15.89 5.02
CA GLN A 141 -7.73 15.76 4.88
C GLN A 141 -8.21 14.35 4.48
N PRO A 142 -7.60 13.64 3.50
CA PRO A 142 -8.06 12.29 3.14
C PRO A 142 -7.93 11.25 4.26
N ALA A 143 -7.07 11.49 5.26
CA ALA A 143 -6.89 10.60 6.40
C ALA A 143 -7.72 11.00 7.63
N GLU A 144 -8.43 12.12 7.63
CA GLU A 144 -9.09 12.70 8.80
C GLU A 144 -10.05 11.71 9.49
N HIS A 145 -10.88 11.01 8.71
CA HIS A 145 -11.87 10.08 9.25
C HIS A 145 -11.30 8.71 9.65
N ILE A 146 -10.09 8.38 9.20
CA ILE A 146 -9.44 7.10 9.47
C ILE A 146 -8.33 7.22 10.51
N TYR A 147 -7.63 8.34 10.62
CA TYR A 147 -6.55 8.51 11.57
C TYR A 147 -7.10 8.76 12.98
N LYS A 148 -6.78 7.89 13.93
CA LYS A 148 -7.30 7.98 15.31
C LYS A 148 -6.23 8.32 16.35
N GLY A 149 -5.08 8.78 15.90
CA GLY A 149 -3.98 9.27 16.73
C GLY A 149 -2.75 8.36 16.74
N THR A 150 -1.69 8.88 17.34
CA THR A 150 -0.44 8.17 17.61
C THR A 150 -0.32 7.96 19.12
N VAL A 151 -0.10 6.71 19.54
CA VAL A 151 0.16 6.39 20.95
C VAL A 151 1.65 6.36 21.23
N LEU A 152 2.03 6.70 22.45
CA LEU A 152 3.39 6.57 22.98
C LEU A 152 3.39 5.53 24.08
N SER A 153 4.26 4.53 23.97
CA SER A 153 4.47 3.54 25.02
C SER A 153 5.36 4.09 26.14
N ASP A 154 5.39 3.40 27.28
CA ASP A 154 6.17 3.81 28.45
C ASP A 154 7.69 3.86 28.15
N ASN A 155 8.17 3.03 27.20
CA ASN A 155 9.56 3.05 26.74
C ASN A 155 9.80 4.00 25.56
N GLY A 156 8.84 4.87 25.23
CA GLY A 156 8.97 5.89 24.20
C GLY A 156 8.79 5.39 22.76
N TYR A 157 8.25 4.19 22.55
CA TYR A 157 7.94 3.69 21.20
C TYR A 157 6.53 4.10 20.76
N ARG A 158 6.35 4.29 19.45
CA ARG A 158 5.09 4.79 18.90
C ARG A 158 4.30 3.72 18.15
N ALA A 159 2.98 3.87 18.17
CA ALA A 159 2.10 3.19 17.23
C ALA A 159 1.05 4.15 16.66
N VAL A 160 0.73 4.02 15.37
CA VAL A 160 -0.16 4.93 14.64
C VAL A 160 -1.42 4.16 14.27
N LEU A 161 -2.58 4.63 14.74
CA LEU A 161 -3.84 3.89 14.62
C LEU A 161 -4.71 4.46 13.50
N PHE A 162 -5.27 3.55 12.70
CA PHE A 162 -6.23 3.84 11.65
C PHE A 162 -7.49 2.97 11.77
N THR A 163 -8.65 3.62 11.84
CA THR A 163 -9.98 2.99 11.83
C THR A 163 -11.06 4.07 11.67
N THR A 164 -12.29 3.68 11.34
CA THR A 164 -13.45 4.58 11.27
C THR A 164 -14.38 4.32 12.45
N ASP A 165 -15.28 5.26 12.74
CA ASP A 165 -16.25 5.07 13.82
C ASP A 165 -17.22 3.90 13.53
N THR A 166 -17.51 3.64 12.25
CA THR A 166 -18.27 2.47 11.80
C THR A 166 -17.56 1.16 12.13
N LEU A 167 -16.25 1.06 11.87
CA LEU A 167 -15.47 -0.14 12.18
C LEU A 167 -15.30 -0.33 13.69
N LEU A 168 -15.13 0.77 14.43
CA LEU A 168 -15.11 0.75 15.90
C LEU A 168 -16.46 0.32 16.50
N ASN A 169 -17.59 0.75 15.92
CA ASN A 169 -18.92 0.26 16.31
C ASN A 169 -19.04 -1.25 16.08
N ALA A 170 -18.59 -1.75 14.93
CA ALA A 170 -18.62 -3.16 14.63
C ALA A 170 -17.75 -3.98 15.61
N LEU A 171 -16.59 -3.44 16.01
CA LEU A 171 -15.76 -4.05 17.06
C LEU A 171 -16.50 -4.12 18.40
N ALA A 172 -17.24 -3.09 18.79
CA ALA A 172 -17.96 -3.06 20.07
C ALA A 172 -19.06 -4.11 20.17
N THR A 173 -19.67 -4.50 19.04
CA THR A 173 -20.70 -5.55 19.00
C THR A 173 -20.14 -6.95 18.75
N SER A 174 -18.83 -7.11 18.59
CA SER A 174 -18.20 -8.38 18.22
C SER A 174 -17.86 -9.21 19.45
N THR A 175 -18.10 -10.53 19.36
CA THR A 175 -17.73 -11.51 20.39
C THR A 175 -16.43 -12.23 20.08
N GLU A 176 -15.95 -12.14 18.84
CA GLU A 176 -14.74 -12.80 18.37
C GLU A 176 -13.82 -11.79 17.68
N ILE A 177 -12.54 -11.80 18.06
CA ILE A 177 -11.52 -10.98 17.43
C ILE A 177 -10.33 -11.82 16.99
N PHE A 178 -9.72 -11.43 15.88
CA PHE A 178 -8.52 -12.03 15.33
C PHE A 178 -7.43 -10.98 15.20
N MET A 179 -6.22 -11.31 15.63
CA MET A 179 -5.09 -10.39 15.68
C MET A 179 -3.97 -10.92 14.80
N ASP A 180 -3.47 -10.09 13.90
CA ASP A 180 -2.44 -10.50 12.94
C ASP A 180 -1.41 -9.40 12.68
N GLY A 181 -0.13 -9.81 12.57
CA GLY A 181 1.00 -8.94 12.28
C GLY A 181 1.55 -9.19 10.88
N THR A 182 1.60 -8.14 10.05
CA THR A 182 2.17 -8.20 8.69
C THR A 182 3.40 -7.31 8.54
N PHE A 183 4.46 -7.83 7.90
CA PHE A 183 5.80 -7.22 7.91
C PHE A 183 6.23 -6.59 6.58
N SER A 184 5.75 -7.10 5.45
CA SER A 184 6.23 -6.67 4.12
C SER A 184 5.58 -5.38 3.60
N VAL A 185 4.47 -4.98 4.22
CA VAL A 185 3.61 -3.87 3.77
C VAL A 185 3.92 -2.55 4.47
N VAL A 186 4.80 -2.54 5.47
CA VAL A 186 5.09 -1.33 6.24
C VAL A 186 6.06 -0.38 5.53
N PRO A 187 5.95 0.94 5.76
CA PRO A 187 6.93 1.90 5.31
C PRO A 187 8.32 1.58 5.87
N ARG A 188 9.35 1.73 5.02
CA ARG A 188 10.75 1.71 5.47
C ARG A 188 11.15 3.03 6.15
N VAL A 189 10.49 4.12 5.77
CA VAL A 189 10.73 5.48 6.27
C VAL A 189 9.36 6.16 6.47
N PRO A 190 8.99 6.53 7.72
CA PRO A 190 9.67 6.13 8.95
C PRO A 190 9.57 4.62 9.17
N SER A 191 10.55 4.04 9.85
CA SER A 191 10.62 2.58 10.00
C SER A 191 9.60 2.07 11.03
N PHE A 192 8.81 1.09 10.62
CA PHE A 192 7.91 0.32 11.48
C PHE A 192 8.32 -1.15 11.49
N ALA A 193 8.11 -1.82 12.63
CA ALA A 193 8.39 -3.24 12.75
C ALA A 193 7.30 -4.09 12.09
N GLN A 194 6.04 -3.63 12.11
CA GLN A 194 4.91 -4.34 11.52
C GLN A 194 3.67 -3.44 11.37
N LEU A 195 2.74 -3.90 10.54
CA LEU A 195 1.35 -3.50 10.54
C LEU A 195 0.57 -4.55 11.35
N TYR A 196 0.12 -4.17 12.53
CA TYR A 196 -0.75 -4.97 13.37
C TYR A 196 -2.21 -4.68 13.02
N THR A 197 -3.01 -5.73 12.83
CA THR A 197 -4.41 -5.61 12.44
C THR A 197 -5.30 -6.38 13.40
N ILE A 198 -6.46 -5.79 13.70
CA ILE A 198 -7.52 -6.44 14.46
C ILE A 198 -8.69 -6.66 13.50
N HIS A 199 -9.15 -7.89 13.43
CA HIS A 199 -10.26 -8.32 12.61
C HIS A 199 -11.40 -8.81 13.48
N ILE A 200 -12.61 -8.68 12.95
CA ILE A 200 -13.82 -9.28 13.50
C ILE A 200 -14.41 -10.25 12.48
N ARG A 201 -15.30 -11.12 12.93
CA ARG A 201 -16.15 -11.90 12.03
C ARG A 201 -17.48 -11.17 11.81
N TYR A 202 -17.78 -10.84 10.56
CA TYR A 202 -19.04 -10.25 10.16
C TYR A 202 -19.60 -11.02 8.96
N MET A 203 -20.82 -11.57 9.08
CA MET A 203 -21.43 -12.44 8.06
C MET A 203 -20.45 -13.53 7.56
N ASP A 204 -19.84 -14.24 8.52
CA ASP A 204 -18.85 -15.30 8.28
C ASP A 204 -17.61 -14.91 7.47
N THR A 205 -17.35 -13.60 7.37
CA THR A 205 -16.16 -13.06 6.72
C THR A 205 -15.30 -12.33 7.75
N GLY A 206 -13.99 -12.58 7.72
CA GLY A 206 -13.02 -11.82 8.51
C GLY A 206 -12.84 -10.42 7.92
N ILE A 207 -13.18 -9.39 8.67
CA ILE A 207 -13.07 -7.99 8.26
C ILE A 207 -12.07 -7.27 9.17
N PRO A 208 -11.00 -6.65 8.63
CA PRO A 208 -10.10 -5.83 9.42
C PRO A 208 -10.82 -4.54 9.83
N VAL A 209 -10.85 -4.29 11.14
CA VAL A 209 -11.51 -3.11 11.72
C VAL A 209 -10.50 -2.08 12.23
N LEU A 210 -9.31 -2.50 12.63
CA LEU A 210 -8.22 -1.60 13.02
C LEU A 210 -6.93 -1.97 12.31
N PHE A 211 -6.22 -0.92 11.88
CA PHE A 211 -4.90 -1.00 11.27
C PHE A 211 -3.92 -0.17 12.09
N ILE A 212 -2.85 -0.77 12.58
CA ILE A 212 -1.91 -0.12 13.49
C ILE A 212 -0.48 -0.30 13.00
N LEU A 213 0.20 0.79 12.66
CA LEU A 213 1.64 0.76 12.36
C LEU A 213 2.41 0.80 13.68
N CYS A 214 3.14 -0.27 14.00
CA CYS A 214 3.87 -0.41 15.27
C CYS A 214 5.37 -0.23 15.08
N GLN A 215 5.98 0.70 15.82
CA GLN A 215 7.44 0.91 15.76
C GLN A 215 8.20 -0.30 16.32
N LYS A 216 7.65 -0.94 17.35
CA LYS A 216 8.18 -2.15 18.00
C LYS A 216 7.05 -3.12 18.34
N ARG A 217 7.44 -4.38 18.60
CA ARG A 217 6.54 -5.52 18.89
C ARG A 217 6.71 -5.93 20.35
N THR A 218 6.37 -5.02 21.23
CA THR A 218 6.64 -5.12 22.67
C THR A 218 5.36 -4.93 23.47
N VAL A 219 5.32 -5.51 24.67
CA VAL A 219 4.14 -5.51 25.55
C VAL A 219 3.65 -4.08 25.83
N ASP A 220 4.56 -3.14 26.09
CA ASP A 220 4.23 -1.73 26.34
C ASP A 220 3.58 -1.03 25.14
N VAL A 221 4.00 -1.34 23.91
CA VAL A 221 3.37 -0.80 22.69
C VAL A 221 1.95 -1.35 22.53
N TYR A 222 1.76 -2.66 22.71
CA TYR A 222 0.42 -3.26 22.64
C TYR A 222 -0.50 -2.75 23.74
N ASN A 223 0.00 -2.57 24.97
CA ASN A 223 -0.76 -1.97 26.06
C ASN A 223 -1.22 -0.55 25.72
N ALA A 224 -0.33 0.28 25.15
CA ALA A 224 -0.68 1.62 24.70
C ALA A 224 -1.75 1.60 23.59
N ILE A 225 -1.67 0.65 22.65
CA ILE A 225 -2.67 0.46 21.60
C ILE A 225 -4.04 0.13 22.21
N TRP A 226 -4.13 -0.88 23.06
CA TRP A 226 -5.42 -1.30 23.65
C TRP A 226 -6.03 -0.25 24.58
N ARG A 227 -5.20 0.50 25.32
CA ARG A 227 -5.66 1.67 26.09
C ARG A 227 -6.32 2.69 25.17
N ARG A 228 -5.68 3.01 24.04
CA ARG A 228 -6.24 3.94 23.05
C ARG A 228 -7.52 3.43 22.41
N VAL A 229 -7.64 2.14 22.14
CA VAL A 229 -8.89 1.55 21.63
C VAL A 229 -10.04 1.74 22.63
N LYS A 230 -9.79 1.50 23.93
CA LYS A 230 -10.77 1.73 25.00
C LYS A 230 -11.13 3.21 25.15
N GLU A 231 -10.18 4.14 25.00
CA GLU A 231 -10.47 5.58 24.99
C GLU A 231 -11.33 5.99 23.79
N LEU A 232 -11.03 5.46 22.61
CA LEU A 232 -11.78 5.75 21.40
C LEU A 232 -13.20 5.21 21.51
N ARG A 233 -13.39 4.04 22.13
CA ARG A 233 -14.68 3.40 22.40
C ARG A 233 -14.67 2.61 23.71
N PRO A 234 -15.23 3.14 24.80
CA PRO A 234 -15.23 2.47 26.10
C PRO A 234 -15.97 1.14 26.13
N ASP A 235 -17.02 1.00 25.31
CA ASP A 235 -17.79 -0.24 25.18
C ASP A 235 -17.16 -1.23 24.19
N ALA A 236 -16.13 -0.81 23.46
CA ALA A 236 -15.34 -1.77 22.73
C ALA A 236 -14.79 -2.79 23.72
N LEU A 237 -14.74 -4.06 23.29
CA LEU A 237 -14.09 -5.17 24.00
C LEU A 237 -14.92 -5.85 25.10
N GLN A 238 -16.00 -5.25 25.61
CA GLN A 238 -16.78 -5.84 26.72
C GLN A 238 -17.45 -7.17 26.35
N GLY A 239 -17.88 -7.32 25.10
CA GLY A 239 -18.54 -8.53 24.61
C GLY A 239 -17.60 -9.61 24.09
N VAL A 240 -16.28 -9.38 24.10
CA VAL A 240 -15.30 -10.30 23.48
C VAL A 240 -15.18 -11.58 24.32
N GLN A 241 -15.57 -12.70 23.72
CA GLN A 241 -15.54 -14.04 24.32
C GLN A 241 -14.39 -14.89 23.76
N SER A 242 -13.92 -14.60 22.56
CA SER A 242 -12.78 -15.31 21.97
C SER A 242 -11.82 -14.37 21.26
N VAL A 243 -10.53 -14.65 21.47
CA VAL A 243 -9.41 -13.95 20.83
C VAL A 243 -8.54 -15.00 20.17
N MET A 244 -8.25 -14.82 18.89
CA MET A 244 -7.25 -15.61 18.18
C MET A 244 -6.10 -14.72 17.76
N SER A 245 -4.87 -15.15 18.02
CA SER A 245 -3.66 -14.44 17.58
C SER A 245 -2.71 -15.40 16.91
N ASP A 246 -1.74 -14.86 16.18
CA ASP A 246 -0.48 -15.57 16.02
C ASP A 246 0.18 -15.87 17.38
N TYR A 247 1.24 -16.68 17.38
CA TYR A 247 1.95 -17.05 18.60
C TYR A 247 2.94 -15.97 19.06
N GLU A 248 2.73 -14.69 18.70
CA GLU A 248 3.60 -13.62 19.16
C GLU A 248 3.42 -13.38 20.65
N ARG A 249 4.48 -13.67 21.42
CA ARG A 249 4.46 -13.64 22.88
C ARG A 249 3.94 -12.33 23.46
N ALA A 250 4.40 -11.18 22.93
CA ALA A 250 4.01 -9.87 23.46
C ALA A 250 2.52 -9.57 23.24
N ALA A 251 2.00 -9.85 22.04
CA ALA A 251 0.57 -9.70 21.74
C ALA A 251 -0.28 -10.63 22.60
N MET A 252 0.13 -11.90 22.74
CA MET A 252 -0.58 -12.88 23.58
C MET A 252 -0.60 -12.51 25.07
N THR A 253 0.50 -11.98 25.61
CA THR A 253 0.55 -11.49 27.00
C THR A 253 -0.47 -10.38 27.22
N VAL A 254 -0.45 -9.36 26.36
CA VAL A 254 -1.39 -8.24 26.47
C VAL A 254 -2.83 -8.65 26.23
N ALA A 255 -3.08 -9.61 25.34
CA ALA A 255 -4.41 -10.15 25.12
C ALA A 255 -4.98 -10.80 26.39
N ARG A 256 -4.18 -11.56 27.15
CA ARG A 256 -4.60 -12.15 28.44
C ARG A 256 -4.95 -11.09 29.48
N GLU A 257 -4.17 -10.01 29.52
CA GLU A 257 -4.42 -8.90 30.44
C GLU A 257 -5.66 -8.07 30.02
N THR A 258 -5.87 -7.91 28.71
CA THR A 258 -6.95 -7.09 28.15
C THR A 258 -8.30 -7.80 28.17
N PHE A 259 -8.29 -9.13 27.97
CA PHE A 259 -9.48 -9.98 27.85
C PHE A 259 -9.39 -11.20 28.82
N PRO A 260 -9.39 -10.98 30.14
CA PRO A 260 -9.17 -12.05 31.12
C PRO A 260 -10.23 -13.16 31.06
N GLU A 261 -11.47 -12.81 30.73
CA GLU A 261 -12.60 -13.75 30.62
C GLU A 261 -12.71 -14.41 29.23
N ALA A 262 -11.95 -13.94 28.24
CA ALA A 262 -12.04 -14.46 26.88
C ALA A 262 -11.16 -15.70 26.69
N ARG A 263 -11.62 -16.63 25.86
CA ARG A 263 -10.82 -17.75 25.39
C ARG A 263 -9.78 -17.26 24.39
N ILE A 264 -8.52 -17.24 24.81
CA ILE A 264 -7.39 -16.88 23.95
C ILE A 264 -6.78 -18.13 23.31
N THR A 265 -6.72 -18.15 21.99
CA THR A 265 -6.22 -19.28 21.20
C THR A 265 -5.12 -18.85 20.22
N GLY A 266 -4.25 -19.79 19.89
CA GLY A 266 -3.29 -19.63 18.80
C GLY A 266 -3.93 -19.96 17.45
N CYS A 267 -3.51 -19.26 16.41
CA CYS A 267 -3.98 -19.47 15.06
C CYS A 267 -3.43 -20.79 14.46
N TRP A 268 -4.32 -21.71 14.10
CA TRP A 268 -3.96 -23.01 13.50
C TRP A 268 -3.16 -22.87 12.20
N PHE A 269 -3.47 -21.87 11.37
CA PHE A 269 -2.69 -21.58 10.17
C PHE A 269 -1.23 -21.23 10.48
N HIS A 270 -0.99 -20.37 11.47
CA HIS A 270 0.36 -19.99 11.89
C HIS A 270 1.11 -21.15 12.57
N PHE A 271 0.41 -21.98 13.35
CA PHE A 271 0.95 -23.23 13.88
C PHE A 271 1.44 -24.15 12.75
N ASN A 272 0.59 -24.41 11.76
CA ASN A 272 0.90 -25.25 10.61
C ASN A 272 2.09 -24.74 9.79
N GLN A 273 2.21 -23.42 9.62
CA GLN A 273 3.39 -22.85 9.00
C GLN A 273 4.67 -23.12 9.81
N ALA A 274 4.61 -23.02 11.14
CA ALA A 274 5.75 -23.29 12.01
C ALA A 274 6.16 -24.77 11.94
N VAL A 275 5.19 -25.68 11.99
CA VAL A 275 5.39 -27.13 11.83
C VAL A 275 6.05 -27.44 10.48
N LEU A 276 5.52 -26.89 9.39
CA LEU A 276 6.09 -27.10 8.05
C LEU A 276 7.50 -26.51 7.92
N ARG A 277 7.78 -25.34 8.51
CA ARG A 277 9.13 -24.76 8.52
C ARG A 277 10.11 -25.67 9.25
N ARG A 278 9.73 -26.25 10.39
CA ARG A 278 10.56 -27.20 11.13
C ARG A 278 10.81 -28.47 10.31
N TRP A 279 9.76 -29.04 9.71
CA TRP A 279 9.86 -30.20 8.81
C TRP A 279 10.84 -29.95 7.66
N LYS A 280 10.74 -28.80 7.00
CA LYS A 280 11.64 -28.38 5.92
C LYS A 280 13.08 -28.19 6.42
N ALA A 281 13.27 -27.56 7.58
CA ALA A 281 14.60 -27.31 8.15
C ALA A 281 15.35 -28.62 8.48
N LEU A 282 14.62 -29.69 8.76
CA LEU A 282 15.16 -31.03 8.99
C LEU A 282 15.37 -31.84 7.69
N GLY A 283 15.15 -31.25 6.50
CA GLY A 283 15.35 -31.92 5.22
C GLY A 283 14.27 -32.95 4.85
N LEU A 284 13.15 -33.00 5.58
CA LEU A 284 12.14 -34.07 5.45
C LEU A 284 11.17 -33.87 4.27
N MET A 285 11.44 -32.95 3.34
CA MET A 285 10.52 -32.65 2.22
C MET A 285 10.27 -33.84 1.28
N VAL A 286 11.18 -34.82 1.26
CA VAL A 286 11.10 -36.07 0.49
C VAL A 286 10.50 -37.23 1.28
N ALA A 287 10.35 -37.09 2.60
CA ALA A 287 9.83 -38.14 3.47
C ALA A 287 8.30 -38.29 3.33
N PRO A 288 7.72 -39.46 3.68
CA PRO A 288 6.28 -39.63 3.80
C PRO A 288 5.64 -38.56 4.69
N ARG A 289 4.53 -37.96 4.23
CA ARG A 289 3.89 -36.81 4.89
C ARG A 289 2.94 -37.17 6.03
N LYS A 290 2.82 -38.44 6.39
CA LYS A 290 1.82 -38.90 7.37
C LYS A 290 2.09 -38.32 8.76
N VAL A 291 3.35 -38.38 9.23
CA VAL A 291 3.79 -37.73 10.49
C VAL A 291 3.48 -36.24 10.46
N LEU A 292 3.89 -35.53 9.41
CA LEU A 292 3.61 -34.10 9.23
C LEU A 292 2.10 -33.78 9.27
N GLY A 293 1.29 -34.55 8.56
CA GLY A 293 -0.16 -34.37 8.50
C GLY A 293 -0.83 -34.59 9.86
N PHE A 294 -0.43 -35.64 10.58
CA PHE A 294 -0.93 -35.90 11.93
C PHE A 294 -0.52 -34.80 12.91
N THR A 295 0.73 -34.32 12.88
CA THR A 295 1.17 -33.20 13.72
C THR A 295 0.38 -31.93 13.43
N MET A 296 0.06 -31.63 12.17
CA MET A 296 -0.75 -30.47 11.79
C MET A 296 -2.23 -30.61 12.21
N ALA A 297 -2.76 -31.83 12.27
CA ALA A 297 -4.14 -32.10 12.66
C ALA A 297 -4.33 -32.21 14.18
N LEU A 298 -3.29 -32.54 14.94
CA LEU A 298 -3.36 -32.80 16.38
C LEU A 298 -4.03 -31.68 17.20
N PRO A 299 -3.81 -30.38 16.95
CA PRO A 299 -4.49 -29.32 17.71
C PRO A 299 -6.02 -29.27 17.50
N LEU A 300 -6.54 -29.96 16.48
CA LEU A 300 -7.96 -30.06 16.18
C LEU A 300 -8.61 -31.30 16.83
N ALA A 301 -7.80 -32.19 17.41
CA ALA A 301 -8.31 -33.37 18.09
C ALA A 301 -9.00 -32.97 19.41
N PRO A 302 -9.98 -33.77 19.87
CA PRO A 302 -10.51 -33.66 21.23
C PRO A 302 -9.39 -33.71 22.27
N VAL A 303 -9.53 -32.95 23.36
CA VAL A 303 -8.49 -32.83 24.40
C VAL A 303 -8.11 -34.19 24.99
N ASN A 304 -9.07 -35.09 25.16
CA ASN A 304 -8.86 -36.45 25.67
C ASN A 304 -8.16 -37.39 24.68
N ALA A 305 -8.00 -37.00 23.42
CA ALA A 305 -7.28 -37.77 22.40
C ALA A 305 -5.86 -37.24 22.14
N PHE A 306 -5.42 -36.20 22.85
CA PHE A 306 -4.16 -35.54 22.56
C PHE A 306 -2.94 -36.44 22.84
N GLU A 307 -2.93 -37.12 23.99
CA GLU A 307 -1.86 -38.06 24.36
C GLU A 307 -1.78 -39.24 23.40
N GLU A 308 -2.94 -39.81 23.04
CA GLU A 308 -3.02 -40.87 22.05
C GLU A 308 -2.56 -40.41 20.67
N GLY A 309 -2.92 -39.20 20.26
CA GLY A 309 -2.46 -38.61 19.00
C GLY A 309 -0.94 -38.42 18.95
N LEU A 310 -0.31 -38.01 20.06
CA LEU A 310 1.14 -37.93 20.18
C LEU A 310 1.80 -39.30 20.03
N ARG A 311 1.22 -40.34 20.66
CA ARG A 311 1.71 -41.72 20.54
C ARG A 311 1.65 -42.22 19.10
N ILE A 312 0.52 -42.03 18.41
CA ILE A 312 0.36 -42.39 16.99
C ILE A 312 1.39 -41.67 16.12
N ILE A 313 1.65 -40.37 16.36
CA ILE A 313 2.66 -39.61 15.62
C ILE A 313 4.07 -40.21 15.84
N GLN A 314 4.40 -40.62 17.07
CA GLN A 314 5.68 -41.22 17.39
C GLN A 314 5.85 -42.59 16.74
N GLU A 315 4.83 -43.45 16.79
CA GLU A 315 4.86 -44.77 16.14
C GLU A 315 5.07 -44.64 14.62
N GLU A 316 4.39 -43.70 13.96
CA GLU A 316 4.59 -43.42 12.53
C GLU A 316 5.98 -42.85 12.22
N ALA A 317 6.54 -42.06 13.13
CA ALA A 317 7.91 -41.56 13.00
C ALA A 317 8.94 -42.70 13.13
N ASP A 318 8.75 -43.61 14.09
CA ASP A 318 9.62 -44.76 14.30
C ASP A 318 9.66 -45.68 13.06
N LEU A 319 8.51 -45.91 12.42
CA LEU A 319 8.40 -46.72 11.19
C LEU A 319 9.27 -46.20 10.03
N ILE A 320 9.37 -44.88 9.88
CA ILE A 320 10.14 -44.26 8.78
C ILE A 320 11.53 -43.81 9.20
N SER A 321 11.88 -43.94 10.48
CA SER A 321 13.13 -43.41 11.06
C SER A 321 14.40 -44.07 10.51
N THR A 322 14.31 -45.30 10.00
CA THR A 322 15.48 -45.98 9.39
C THR A 322 15.91 -45.29 8.09
N GLU A 323 14.94 -44.88 7.26
CA GLU A 323 15.20 -44.17 5.99
C GLU A 323 15.30 -42.65 6.18
N TYR A 324 14.56 -42.10 7.16
CA TYR A 324 14.50 -40.67 7.47
C TYR A 324 14.78 -40.39 8.96
N PRO A 325 16.01 -40.58 9.47
CA PRO A 325 16.32 -40.46 10.91
C PRO A 325 15.97 -39.10 11.54
N ALA A 326 15.98 -38.03 10.74
CA ALA A 326 15.63 -36.69 11.20
C ALA A 326 14.15 -36.56 11.62
N VAL A 327 13.28 -37.52 11.29
CA VAL A 327 11.88 -37.54 11.75
C VAL A 327 11.79 -37.64 13.27
N LEU A 328 12.73 -38.35 13.92
CA LEU A 328 12.74 -38.45 15.38
C LEU A 328 13.05 -37.09 16.02
N GLN A 329 13.93 -36.29 15.41
CA GLN A 329 14.21 -34.92 15.84
C GLN A 329 13.04 -33.94 15.60
N PHE A 330 12.10 -34.33 14.73
CA PHE A 330 10.87 -33.57 14.49
C PHE A 330 9.83 -33.84 15.60
N THR A 331 9.77 -35.07 16.13
CA THR A 331 8.81 -35.47 17.17
C THR A 331 9.28 -35.22 18.60
N VAL A 332 10.56 -34.88 18.83
CA VAL A 332 11.04 -34.42 20.15
C VAL A 332 10.38 -33.08 20.50
N TYR A 333 9.68 -33.07 21.64
CA TYR A 333 9.07 -31.88 22.26
C TYR A 333 9.97 -31.25 23.31
#